data_AF-C7H6J3-F1
#
_entry.id   AF-C7H6J3-F1
#
_cell.length_a   1.000
_cell.length_b   1.000
_cell.length_c   1.000
_cell.angle_alpha   90.00
_cell.angle_beta   90.00
_cell.angle_gamma   90.00
#
_symmetry.space_group_name_H-M   'P 1'
#
loop_
_entity.id
_entity.type
_entity.pdbx_description
1 polymer ?
#
loop_
_entity_poly.entity_id
_entity_poly.type
_entity_poly.pdbx_seq_one_letter_code
_entity_poly.pdbx_strand_id
1 'polypeptide(L)'
;MTEETLEPVETGTDPEERIQELTAENRRLRKQIKRMREAAAASKKVEFSKIIFCGVSIVTISITVFSCWIIYSTMDTSALAYLIPAVFAEMASATGFYYTKAKAENKIKLMNANGVQPEADNFNDF
;
A
#
# COMPACT_ATOMS: atom_id res chain seq x y z
N MET A 1 18.56 37.66 43.92
CA MET A 1 19.54 36.57 44.01
C MET A 1 18.72 35.32 44.28
N THR A 2 18.27 34.66 43.22
CA THR A 2 17.39 33.48 43.28
C THR A 2 18.27 32.25 43.21
N GLU A 3 18.30 31.49 44.30
CA GLU A 3 19.01 30.22 44.42
C GLU A 3 18.45 29.21 43.41
N GLU A 4 19.28 28.85 42.42
CA GLU A 4 19.03 27.72 41.54
C GLU A 4 19.21 26.45 42.37
N THR A 5 18.09 25.84 42.75
CA THR A 5 18.06 24.57 43.48
C THR A 5 18.46 23.47 42.49
N LEU A 6 19.75 23.13 42.49
CA LEU A 6 20.30 21.97 41.79
C LEU A 6 19.80 20.71 42.52
N GLU A 7 18.72 20.13 42.01
CA GLU A 7 18.27 18.79 42.41
C GLU A 7 19.39 17.78 42.12
N PRO A 8 19.76 16.90 43.07
CA PRO A 8 20.84 15.95 42.87
C PRO A 8 20.37 14.88 41.89
N VAL A 9 21.07 14.76 40.76
CA VAL A 9 20.92 13.63 39.85
C VAL A 9 21.33 12.38 40.64
N GLU A 10 20.34 11.56 41.03
CA GLU A 10 20.58 10.33 41.77
C GLU A 10 21.57 9.42 41.02
N THR A 11 22.78 9.36 41.57
CA THR A 11 23.90 8.54 41.13
C THR A 11 23.76 7.15 41.75
N GLY A 12 23.06 6.25 41.04
CA GLY A 12 22.88 4.85 41.46
C GLY A 12 23.57 3.80 40.58
N THR A 13 24.13 4.16 39.42
CA THR A 13 24.79 3.23 38.50
C THR A 13 25.97 3.90 37.81
N ASP A 14 27.10 3.20 37.75
CA ASP A 14 28.36 3.68 37.15
C ASP A 14 28.10 4.11 35.68
N PRO A 15 28.52 5.29 35.20
CA PRO A 15 28.28 5.76 33.83
C PRO A 15 28.66 4.74 32.74
N GLU A 16 29.69 3.92 32.99
CA GLU A 16 30.11 2.85 32.09
C GLU A 16 29.08 1.70 32.00
N GLU A 17 28.44 1.34 33.10
CA GLU A 17 27.38 0.31 33.13
C GLU A 17 26.17 0.77 32.31
N ARG A 18 25.82 2.06 32.43
CA ARG A 18 24.71 2.66 31.67
C ARG A 18 24.98 2.66 30.16
N ILE A 19 26.23 2.89 29.74
CA ILE A 19 26.64 2.82 28.34
C ILE A 19 26.56 1.38 27.81
N GLN A 20 26.94 0.40 28.62
CA GLN A 20 26.84 -1.02 28.25
C GLN A 20 25.38 -1.47 28.12
N GLU A 21 24.51 -1.06 29.03
CA GLU A 21 23.07 -1.30 28.94
C GLU A 21 22.47 -0.65 27.69
N LEU A 22 22.77 0.63 27.43
CA LEU A 22 22.29 1.32 26.23
C LEU A 22 22.77 0.65 24.93
N THR A 23 23.99 0.12 24.94
CA THR A 23 24.58 -0.59 23.79
C THR A 23 23.89 -1.94 23.57
N ALA A 24 23.55 -2.64 24.65
CA ALA A 24 22.79 -3.88 24.61
C ALA A 24 21.34 -3.65 24.16
N GLU A 25 20.72 -2.57 24.63
CA GLU A 25 19.35 -2.18 24.30
C GLU A 25 19.23 -1.72 22.84
N ASN A 26 20.16 -0.90 22.35
CA ASN A 26 20.26 -0.53 20.94
C ASN A 26 20.39 -1.76 20.03
N ARG A 27 21.16 -2.78 20.46
CA ARG A 27 21.31 -4.04 19.72
C ARG A 27 20.00 -4.83 19.67
N ARG A 28 19.18 -4.80 20.73
CA ARG A 28 17.86 -5.44 20.78
C ARG A 28 16.84 -4.71 19.91
N LEU A 29 16.79 -3.38 20.00
CA LEU A 29 15.94 -2.53 19.17
C LEU A 29 16.22 -2.73 17.68
N ARG A 30 17.49 -2.78 17.27
CA ARG A 30 17.88 -3.09 15.88
C ARG A 30 17.37 -4.45 15.40
N LYS A 31 17.41 -5.48 16.27
CA LYS A 31 16.86 -6.81 15.96
C LYS A 31 15.34 -6.80 15.85
N GLN A 32 14.64 -6.06 16.72
CA GLN A 32 13.19 -5.90 16.64
C GLN A 32 12.77 -5.14 15.38
N ILE A 33 13.46 -4.04 15.06
CA ILE A 33 13.22 -3.26 13.83
C ILE A 33 13.43 -4.15 12.60
N LYS A 34 14.49 -4.96 12.56
CA LYS A 34 14.72 -5.90 11.46
C LYS A 34 13.57 -6.90 11.29
N ARG A 35 13.11 -7.50 12.39
CA ARG A 35 11.96 -8.42 12.38
C ARG A 35 10.65 -7.75 11.98
N MET A 36 10.41 -6.52 12.45
CA MET A 36 9.25 -5.72 12.06
C MET A 36 9.29 -5.36 10.57
N ARG A 37 10.47 -5.05 10.03
CA ARG A 37 10.68 -4.75 8.60
C ARG A 37 10.50 -5.98 7.72
N GLU A 38 10.98 -7.14 8.18
CA GLU A 38 10.79 -8.43 7.52
C GLU A 38 9.33 -8.89 7.59
N ALA A 39 8.64 -8.70 8.71
CA ALA A 39 7.20 -8.96 8.84
C ALA A 39 6.37 -8.02 7.95
N ALA A 40 6.75 -6.73 7.86
CA ALA A 40 6.13 -5.76 6.96
C ALA A 40 6.44 -6.03 5.47
N ALA A 41 7.58 -6.66 5.16
CA ALA A 41 7.91 -7.12 3.81
C ALA A 41 7.18 -8.43 3.45
N ALA A 42 6.95 -9.30 4.44
CA ALA A 42 6.19 -10.55 4.30
C ALA A 42 4.67 -10.33 4.26
N SER A 43 4.15 -9.20 4.79
CA SER A 43 2.85 -8.67 4.41
C SER A 43 2.93 -8.16 2.97
N LYS A 44 3.02 -9.11 2.06
CA LYS A 44 3.11 -8.95 0.62
C LYS A 44 1.88 -8.16 0.19
N LYS A 45 2.02 -6.84 0.05
CA LYS A 45 1.00 -5.99 -0.55
C LYS A 45 0.62 -6.68 -1.86
N VAL A 46 -0.63 -7.13 -1.96
CA VAL A 46 -1.15 -7.75 -3.17
C VAL A 46 -0.78 -6.84 -4.34
N GLU A 47 0.06 -7.36 -5.23
CA GLU A 47 0.63 -6.57 -6.31
C GLU A 47 -0.52 -6.02 -7.16
N PHE A 48 -0.47 -4.74 -7.49
CA PHE A 48 -1.53 -4.05 -8.25
C PHE A 48 -1.95 -4.81 -9.51
N SER A 49 -0.98 -5.46 -10.17
CA SER A 49 -1.19 -6.35 -11.30
C SER A 49 -2.16 -7.50 -11.01
N LYS A 50 -2.14 -8.09 -9.81
CA LYS A 50 -3.00 -9.23 -9.44
C LYS A 50 -4.44 -8.83 -9.23
N ILE A 51 -4.69 -7.62 -8.77
CA ILE A 51 -6.05 -7.10 -8.57
C ILE A 51 -6.70 -6.82 -9.93
N ILE A 52 -5.99 -6.14 -10.83
CA ILE A 52 -6.47 -5.92 -12.21
C ILE A 52 -6.67 -7.23 -12.94
N PHE A 53 -5.73 -8.17 -12.80
CA PHE A 53 -5.83 -9.48 -13.41
C PHE A 53 -7.05 -10.26 -12.91
N CYS A 54 -7.31 -10.24 -11.61
CA CYS A 54 -8.49 -10.87 -11.02
C CYS A 54 -9.80 -10.22 -11.49
N GLY A 55 -9.86 -8.88 -11.51
CA GLY A 55 -11.02 -8.13 -11.99
C GLY A 55 -11.34 -8.42 -13.46
N VAL A 56 -10.34 -8.34 -14.35
CA VAL A 56 -10.50 -8.67 -15.77
C VAL A 56 -10.94 -10.13 -15.95
N SER A 57 -10.33 -11.06 -15.21
CA SER A 57 -10.68 -12.48 -15.27
C SER A 57 -12.15 -12.74 -14.94
N ILE A 58 -12.66 -12.19 -13.83
CA ILE A 58 -14.05 -12.40 -13.41
C ILE A 58 -15.02 -11.80 -14.42
N VAL A 59 -14.73 -10.59 -14.90
CA VAL A 59 -15.56 -9.87 -15.88
C VAL A 59 -15.60 -10.64 -17.20
N THR A 60 -14.45 -11.10 -17.71
CA THR A 60 -14.39 -11.91 -18.94
C THR A 60 -15.22 -13.19 -18.81
N ILE A 61 -15.08 -13.94 -17.72
CA ILE A 61 -15.85 -15.17 -17.50
C ILE A 61 -17.36 -14.87 -17.46
N SER A 62 -17.76 -13.81 -16.74
CA SER A 62 -19.16 -13.42 -16.61
C SER A 62 -19.78 -13.07 -17.97
N ILE A 63 -19.06 -12.28 -18.79
CA ILE A 63 -19.49 -11.90 -20.14
C ILE A 63 -19.57 -13.12 -21.04
N THR A 64 -18.59 -14.01 -21.00
CA THR A 64 -18.59 -15.22 -21.83
C THR A 64 -19.78 -16.11 -21.50
N VAL A 65 -20.03 -16.40 -20.22
CA VAL A 65 -21.17 -17.22 -19.80
C VAL A 65 -22.51 -16.57 -20.17
N PHE A 66 -22.65 -15.27 -19.91
CA PHE A 66 -23.86 -14.52 -20.24
C PHE A 66 -24.12 -14.49 -21.77
N SER A 67 -23.06 -14.32 -22.56
CA SER A 67 -23.14 -14.34 -24.02
C SER A 67 -23.56 -15.70 -24.54
N CYS A 68 -22.96 -16.79 -24.03
CA CYS A 68 -23.37 -18.15 -24.36
C CYS A 68 -24.82 -18.42 -23.99
N TRP A 69 -25.28 -17.93 -22.84
CA TRP A 69 -26.67 -18.08 -22.39
C TRP A 69 -27.66 -17.34 -23.29
N ILE A 70 -27.38 -16.08 -23.66
CA ILE A 70 -28.23 -15.30 -24.57
C ILE A 70 -28.29 -15.92 -25.97
N ILE A 71 -27.14 -16.35 -26.51
CA ILE A 71 -27.11 -17.02 -27.83
C ILE A 71 -27.92 -18.32 -27.79
N TYR A 72 -27.78 -19.10 -26.72
CA TYR A 72 -28.54 -20.35 -26.56
C TYR A 72 -30.05 -20.10 -26.43
N SER A 73 -30.45 -19.07 -25.69
CA SER A 73 -31.87 -18.80 -25.45
C SER A 73 -32.57 -18.09 -26.61
N THR A 74 -31.87 -17.21 -27.33
CA THR A 74 -32.51 -16.26 -28.26
C THR A 74 -31.98 -16.40 -29.70
N MET A 75 -30.87 -17.12 -29.93
CA MET A 75 -30.16 -17.21 -31.21
C MET A 75 -29.78 -15.84 -31.83
N ASP A 76 -29.76 -14.78 -31.02
CA ASP A 76 -29.50 -13.41 -31.44
C ASP A 76 -28.26 -12.85 -30.72
N THR A 77 -27.36 -12.24 -31.48
CA THR A 77 -26.12 -11.63 -30.98
C THR A 77 -26.27 -10.15 -30.68
N SER A 78 -27.45 -9.55 -30.87
CA SER A 78 -27.71 -8.13 -30.64
C SER A 78 -27.34 -7.67 -29.22
N ALA A 79 -27.50 -8.51 -28.20
CA ALA A 79 -27.10 -8.20 -26.82
C ALA A 79 -25.58 -8.00 -26.66
N LEU A 80 -24.75 -8.73 -27.41
CA LEU A 80 -23.29 -8.56 -27.38
C LEU A 80 -22.86 -7.17 -27.86
N ALA A 81 -23.60 -6.58 -28.80
CA ALA A 81 -23.32 -5.26 -29.33
C ALA A 81 -23.44 -4.15 -28.27
N TYR A 82 -24.28 -4.34 -27.25
CA TYR A 82 -24.42 -3.44 -26.11
C TYR A 82 -23.48 -3.80 -24.96
N LEU A 83 -23.22 -5.09 -24.78
CA LEU A 83 -22.39 -5.61 -23.70
C LEU A 83 -20.91 -5.25 -23.87
N ILE A 84 -20.38 -5.36 -25.10
CA ILE A 84 -18.96 -5.07 -25.37
C ILE A 84 -18.61 -3.60 -25.03
N PRO A 85 -19.32 -2.58 -25.57
CA PRO A 85 -19.04 -1.19 -25.21
C PRO A 85 -19.24 -0.90 -23.72
N ALA A 86 -20.28 -1.47 -23.08
CA ALA A 86 -20.56 -1.25 -21.67
C ALA A 86 -19.41 -1.72 -20.76
N VAL A 87 -18.86 -2.90 -21.05
CA VAL A 87 -17.74 -3.47 -20.29
C VAL A 87 -16.46 -2.67 -20.53
N PHE A 88 -16.20 -2.26 -21.77
CA PHE A 88 -15.03 -1.44 -22.08
C PHE A 88 -15.10 -0.07 -21.40
N ALA A 89 -16.29 0.52 -21.31
CA ALA A 89 -16.52 1.76 -20.58
C ALA A 89 -16.24 1.57 -19.08
N GLU A 90 -16.81 0.54 -18.44
CA GLU A 90 -16.53 0.24 -17.04
C GLU A 90 -15.06 -0.07 -16.78
N MET A 91 -14.42 -0.89 -17.62
CA MET A 91 -13.01 -1.21 -17.49
C MET A 91 -12.12 0.01 -17.68
N ALA A 92 -12.45 0.93 -18.58
CA ALA A 92 -11.73 2.17 -18.76
C ALA A 92 -11.87 3.08 -17.53
N SER A 93 -13.07 3.21 -16.99
CA SER A 93 -13.32 3.97 -15.75
C SER A 93 -12.58 3.35 -14.56
N ALA A 94 -12.72 2.05 -14.34
CA ALA A 94 -12.04 1.31 -13.28
C ALA A 94 -10.52 1.44 -13.41
N THR A 95 -9.97 1.22 -14.62
CA THR A 95 -8.54 1.35 -14.87
C THR A 95 -8.05 2.78 -14.66
N GLY A 96 -8.82 3.80 -15.06
CA GLY A 96 -8.50 5.21 -14.84
C GLY A 96 -8.44 5.58 -13.36
N PHE A 97 -9.49 5.26 -12.59
CA PHE A 97 -9.49 5.46 -11.13
C PHE A 97 -8.37 4.64 -10.45
N TYR A 98 -8.08 3.45 -10.95
CA TYR A 98 -7.04 2.57 -10.43
C TYR A 98 -5.62 3.09 -10.72
N TYR A 99 -5.40 3.70 -11.88
CA TYR A 99 -4.10 4.28 -12.24
C TYR A 99 -3.78 5.49 -11.37
N THR A 100 -4.76 6.36 -11.13
CA THR A 100 -4.63 7.52 -10.23
C THR A 100 -4.32 7.07 -8.81
N LYS A 101 -5.01 6.02 -8.33
CA LYS A 101 -4.75 5.44 -7.00
C LYS A 101 -3.36 4.78 -6.92
N ALA A 102 -2.97 4.01 -7.93
CA ALA A 102 -1.66 3.36 -7.98
C ALA A 102 -0.51 4.37 -8.07
N LYS A 103 -0.69 5.48 -8.81
CA LYS A 103 0.27 6.60 -8.89
C LYS A 103 0.46 7.24 -7.52
N ALA A 104 -0.63 7.53 -6.80
CA ALA A 104 -0.56 8.09 -5.44
C ALA A 104 0.11 7.12 -4.45
N GLU A 105 -0.28 5.84 -4.44
CA GLU A 105 0.31 4.84 -3.55
C GLU A 105 1.80 4.58 -3.84
N ASN A 106 2.21 4.56 -5.11
CA ASN A 106 3.62 4.40 -5.47
C ASN A 106 4.44 5.65 -5.15
N LYS A 107 3.88 6.85 -5.34
CA LYS A 107 4.53 8.12 -4.99
C LYS A 107 4.78 8.21 -3.47
N ILE A 108 3.81 7.82 -2.65
CA ILE A 108 3.96 7.73 -1.17
C ILE A 108 5.03 6.70 -0.78
N LYS A 109 5.04 5.52 -1.43
CA LYS A 109 6.05 4.48 -1.15
C LYS A 109 7.47 4.95 -1.51
N LEU A 110 7.65 5.67 -2.62
CA LEU A 110 8.92 6.27 -3.04
C LEU A 110 9.38 7.37 -2.07
N MET A 111 8.46 8.25 -1.66
CA MET A 111 8.75 9.32 -0.69
C MET A 111 9.19 8.75 0.66
N ASN A 112 8.49 7.73 1.16
CA ASN A 112 8.85 7.04 2.40
C ASN A 112 10.19 6.29 2.30
N ALA A 113 10.50 5.69 1.14
CA ALA A 113 11.79 5.04 0.90
C ALA A 113 12.96 6.04 0.85
N ASN A 114 12.69 7.27 0.39
CA ASN A 114 13.68 8.34 0.26
C ASN A 114 13.73 9.27 1.50
N GLY A 115 12.93 8.99 2.54
CA GLY A 115 12.90 9.78 3.78
C GLY A 115 12.24 11.16 3.65
N VAL A 116 11.46 11.38 2.60
CA VAL A 116 10.76 12.65 2.33
C VAL A 116 9.32 12.52 2.80
N GLN A 117 8.81 13.49 3.56
CA GLN A 117 7.41 13.49 3.98
C GLN A 117 6.51 13.86 2.78
N PRO A 118 5.41 13.12 2.55
CA PRO A 118 4.49 13.41 1.45
C PRO A 118 3.72 14.71 1.76
N GLU A 119 4.02 15.78 1.05
CA GLU A 119 3.29 17.05 1.11
C GLU A 119 2.16 17.10 0.06
N ALA A 120 1.04 17.76 0.37
CA ALA A 120 -0.18 17.75 -0.44
C ALA A 120 0.05 18.22 -1.89
N ASP A 121 0.95 19.19 -2.09
CA ASP A 121 1.32 19.70 -3.41
C ASP A 121 1.98 18.65 -4.31
N ASN A 122 2.59 17.62 -3.72
CA ASN A 122 3.16 16.52 -4.51
C ASN A 122 2.09 15.63 -5.16
N PHE A 123 0.80 15.82 -4.91
CA PHE A 123 -0.26 15.03 -5.54
C PHE A 123 -1.09 15.84 -6.54
N ASN A 124 -0.78 17.14 -6.72
CA ASN A 124 -1.44 18.05 -7.65
C ASN A 124 -0.85 18.01 -9.08
N ASP A 125 -0.60 16.82 -9.61
CA ASP A 125 -0.30 16.65 -11.04
C ASP A 125 -1.60 16.26 -11.76
N PHE A 126 -2.39 17.28 -12.15
CA PHE A 126 -3.53 17.13 -13.07
C PHE A 126 -3.05 16.97 -14.51
#